data_AF-A0A820AZ91-F1
#
_entry.id   AF-A0A820AZ91-F1
#
_cell.length_a   1.000
_cell.length_b   1.000
_cell.length_c   1.000
_cell.angle_alpha   90.00
_cell.angle_beta   90.00
_cell.angle_gamma   90.00
#
_symmetry.space_group_name_H-M   'P 1'
#
loop_
_entity.id
_entity.type
_entity.pdbx_description
1 polymer ?
#
loop_
_entity_poly.entity_id
_entity_poly.type
_entity_poly.pdbx_seq_one_letter_code
_entity_poly.pdbx_strand_id
1 'polypeptide(L)'
;MLSKHLDPMTFPLFFPNGNFGWTTDLSHNMDHATEKRNKVTILEFYLNKIGIRRNHFNPLFYGGKLFQQYLVYVYARYEANRMTYIRNNQKTLRVESYKDLLDHVNNMSRDNNARIGNIFILPSSFVGGPHFMSKLYQDNMAMVRKFGRPDLFITFTCNPKWEEIKSELQSFQN
;
A
#
# COMPACT_ATOMS: atom_id res chain seq x y z
N MET A 1 -13.62 -9.52 -4.08
CA MET A 1 -13.18 -8.18 -3.63
C MET A 1 -12.61 -7.30 -4.75
N LEU A 2 -12.65 -7.71 -6.02
CA LEU A 2 -12.05 -6.97 -7.15
C LEU A 2 -13.07 -6.74 -8.29
N SER A 3 -14.33 -6.47 -7.94
CA SER A 3 -15.34 -6.14 -8.94
C SER A 3 -15.18 -4.70 -9.41
N LYS A 4 -15.35 -4.46 -10.72
CA LYS A 4 -15.35 -3.13 -11.35
C LYS A 4 -16.47 -2.21 -10.83
N HIS A 5 -17.52 -2.77 -10.25
CA HIS A 5 -18.68 -2.04 -9.76
C HIS A 5 -18.59 -1.64 -8.29
N LEU A 6 -17.60 -2.14 -7.55
CA LEU A 6 -17.55 -1.97 -6.10
C LEU A 6 -17.38 -0.49 -5.69
N ASP A 7 -16.51 0.22 -6.39
CA ASP A 7 -16.23 1.63 -6.10
C ASP A 7 -17.45 2.54 -6.37
N PRO A 8 -18.13 2.47 -7.54
CA PRO A 8 -19.33 3.26 -7.76
C PRO A 8 -20.51 2.86 -6.87
N MET A 9 -20.61 1.59 -6.44
CA MET A 9 -21.64 1.18 -5.48
C MET A 9 -21.39 1.71 -4.07
N THR A 10 -20.12 1.81 -3.65
CA THR A 10 -19.76 2.24 -2.29
C THR A 10 -19.75 3.77 -2.18
N PHE A 11 -19.36 4.47 -3.25
CA PHE A 11 -19.24 5.93 -3.28
C PHE A 11 -20.00 6.55 -4.47
N PRO A 12 -21.34 6.37 -4.55
CA PRO A 12 -22.12 6.80 -5.72
C PRO A 12 -21.98 8.30 -6.03
N LEU A 13 -21.80 9.13 -4.99
CA LEU A 13 -21.61 10.58 -5.14
C LEU A 13 -20.34 10.96 -5.90
N PHE A 14 -19.30 10.13 -5.86
CA PHE A 14 -18.06 10.35 -6.61
C PHE A 14 -18.09 9.76 -8.03
N PHE A 15 -19.08 8.93 -8.33
CA PHE A 15 -19.24 8.26 -9.62
C PHE A 15 -20.64 8.50 -10.21
N PRO A 16 -21.07 9.77 -10.43
CA PRO A 16 -22.42 10.08 -10.93
C PRO A 16 -22.70 9.48 -12.31
N ASN A 17 -21.65 9.33 -13.14
CA ASN A 17 -21.76 8.76 -14.48
C ASN A 17 -21.61 7.22 -14.48
N GLY A 18 -21.53 6.57 -13.32
CA GLY A 18 -21.37 5.12 -13.23
C GLY A 18 -20.03 4.58 -13.72
N ASN A 19 -18.97 5.42 -13.71
CA ASN A 19 -17.64 5.00 -14.15
C ASN A 19 -17.14 3.81 -13.32
N PHE A 20 -16.53 2.84 -13.99
CA PHE A 20 -16.00 1.65 -13.35
C PHE A 20 -14.74 1.94 -12.51
N GLY A 21 -14.61 1.19 -11.42
CA GLY A 21 -13.40 1.13 -10.59
C GLY A 21 -12.31 0.22 -11.18
N TRP A 22 -11.25 0.01 -10.41
CA TRP A 22 -10.12 -0.80 -10.86
C TRP A 22 -10.47 -2.30 -11.00
N THR A 23 -9.94 -2.94 -12.04
CA THR A 23 -9.93 -4.40 -12.27
C THR A 23 -8.58 -4.88 -12.78
N THR A 24 -8.31 -6.18 -12.62
CA THR A 24 -7.07 -6.86 -13.04
C THR A 24 -6.82 -6.90 -14.55
N ASP A 25 -7.85 -6.56 -15.33
CA ASP A 25 -7.84 -6.61 -16.79
C ASP A 25 -7.57 -5.23 -17.41
N LEU A 26 -7.45 -4.19 -16.58
CA LEU A 26 -7.07 -2.85 -17.05
C LEU A 26 -5.63 -2.87 -17.56
N SER A 27 -5.47 -2.50 -18.83
CA SER A 27 -4.17 -2.35 -19.47
C SER A 27 -3.78 -0.89 -19.63
N HIS A 28 -2.48 -0.63 -19.72
CA HIS A 28 -1.98 0.69 -20.12
C HIS A 28 -2.42 1.00 -21.56
N ASN A 29 -2.49 2.29 -21.89
CA ASN A 29 -2.72 2.69 -23.27
C ASN A 29 -1.53 2.24 -24.14
N MET A 30 -1.78 1.84 -25.38
CA MET A 30 -0.77 1.25 -26.26
C MET A 30 0.44 2.17 -26.46
N ASP A 31 0.22 3.49 -26.48
CA ASP A 31 1.27 4.50 -26.65
C ASP A 31 2.20 4.65 -25.43
N HIS A 32 1.78 4.14 -24.27
CA HIS A 32 2.52 4.22 -23.00
C HIS A 32 2.79 2.84 -22.39
N ALA A 33 2.43 1.76 -23.09
CA ALA A 33 2.68 0.40 -22.66
C ALA A 33 4.17 0.09 -22.82
N THR A 34 4.78 -0.45 -21.76
CA THR A 34 6.17 -0.92 -21.81
C THR A 34 6.16 -2.42 -22.09
N GLU A 35 7.09 -2.95 -22.89
CA GLU A 35 7.14 -4.39 -23.25
C GLU A 35 7.00 -5.36 -22.06
N LYS A 36 7.52 -4.98 -20.88
CA LYS A 36 7.47 -5.79 -19.65
C LYS A 36 6.23 -5.56 -18.79
N ARG A 37 5.50 -4.46 -18.99
CA ARG A 37 4.39 -4.04 -18.12
C ARG A 37 3.26 -3.43 -18.93
N ASN A 38 2.23 -4.24 -19.12
CA ASN A 38 1.03 -3.86 -19.87
C ASN A 38 -0.21 -3.70 -18.99
N LYS A 39 -0.14 -4.04 -17.70
CA LYS A 39 -1.29 -3.97 -16.77
C LYS A 39 -1.18 -2.80 -15.82
N VAL A 40 -2.30 -2.08 -15.62
CA VAL A 40 -2.43 -0.99 -14.67
C VAL A 40 -2.51 -1.57 -13.27
N THR A 41 -1.62 -1.17 -12.38
CA THR A 41 -1.73 -1.56 -10.97
C THR A 41 -2.82 -0.78 -10.26
N ILE A 42 -3.40 -1.39 -9.23
CA ILE A 42 -4.43 -0.74 -8.40
C ILE A 42 -3.96 0.63 -7.87
N LEU A 43 -2.69 0.72 -7.47
CA LEU A 43 -2.10 1.94 -6.93
C LEU A 43 -1.95 3.01 -8.02
N GLU A 44 -1.49 2.65 -9.22
CA GLU A 44 -1.44 3.60 -10.34
C GLU A 44 -2.82 4.13 -10.73
N PHE A 45 -3.83 3.26 -10.76
CA PHE A 45 -5.19 3.67 -11.08
C PHE A 45 -5.71 4.70 -10.07
N TYR A 46 -5.57 4.43 -8.77
CA TYR A 46 -6.05 5.36 -7.75
C TYR A 46 -5.19 6.62 -7.62
N LEU A 47 -3.86 6.52 -7.77
CA LEU A 47 -3.00 7.69 -7.86
C LEU A 47 -3.36 8.57 -9.06
N ASN A 48 -3.71 7.98 -10.20
CA ASN A 48 -4.16 8.73 -11.37
C ASN A 48 -5.46 9.49 -11.09
N LYS A 49 -6.36 8.90 -10.30
CA LYS A 49 -7.64 9.49 -9.88
C LYS A 49 -7.49 10.57 -8.79
N ILE A 50 -6.53 10.42 -7.89
CA ILE A 50 -6.26 11.35 -6.78
C ILE A 50 -5.12 12.34 -7.14
N GLY A 51 -4.55 12.23 -8.35
CA GLY A 51 -3.53 13.15 -8.82
C GLY A 51 -4.13 14.53 -9.08
N ILE A 52 -3.53 15.57 -8.48
CA ILE A 52 -3.91 16.96 -8.73
C ILE A 52 -3.49 17.32 -10.15
N ARG A 53 -4.44 17.76 -10.99
CA ARG A 53 -4.19 18.23 -12.35
C ARG A 53 -4.66 19.66 -12.50
N ARG A 54 -3.79 20.53 -13.04
CA ARG A 54 -4.14 21.92 -13.32
C ARG A 54 -5.30 21.94 -14.34
N ASN A 55 -6.30 22.79 -14.11
CA ASN A 55 -7.49 22.96 -14.96
C ASN A 55 -8.43 21.75 -15.08
N HIS A 56 -8.37 20.77 -14.16
CA HIS A 56 -9.34 19.69 -14.11
C HIS A 56 -10.07 19.65 -12.77
N PHE A 57 -11.39 19.85 -12.80
CA PHE A 57 -12.21 19.68 -11.60
C PHE A 57 -12.32 18.20 -11.25
N ASN A 58 -11.85 17.85 -10.05
CA ASN A 58 -11.96 16.50 -9.53
C ASN A 58 -12.93 16.50 -8.33
N PRO A 59 -14.11 15.85 -8.44
CA PRO A 59 -15.11 15.86 -7.38
C PRO A 59 -14.62 15.18 -6.10
N LEU A 60 -13.61 14.29 -6.19
CA LEU A 60 -13.04 13.62 -5.03
C LEU A 60 -12.53 14.62 -4.00
N PHE A 61 -11.79 15.65 -4.43
CA PHE A 61 -11.15 16.58 -3.51
C PHE A 61 -12.13 17.46 -2.72
N TYR A 62 -13.29 17.76 -3.30
CA TYR A 62 -14.32 18.57 -2.67
C TYR A 62 -15.27 17.74 -1.78
N GLY A 63 -15.04 16.43 -1.66
CA GLY A 63 -15.85 15.53 -0.83
C GLY A 63 -15.57 15.57 0.67
N GLY A 64 -14.58 16.35 1.14
CA GLY A 64 -14.28 16.53 2.57
C GLY A 64 -14.11 15.21 3.33
N LYS A 65 -14.96 14.96 4.35
CA LYS A 65 -14.94 13.70 5.13
C LYS A 65 -15.19 12.46 4.26
N LEU A 66 -16.04 12.57 3.23
CA LEU A 66 -16.30 11.45 2.31
C LEU A 66 -15.04 11.10 1.51
N PHE A 67 -14.23 12.10 1.16
CA PHE A 67 -12.94 11.88 0.50
C PHE A 67 -11.95 11.14 1.42
N GLN A 68 -11.90 11.50 2.71
CA GLN A 68 -11.07 10.79 3.68
C GLN A 68 -11.49 9.32 3.82
N GLN A 69 -12.79 9.05 3.87
CA GLN A 69 -13.33 7.67 3.87
C GLN A 69 -12.94 6.92 2.60
N TYR A 70 -13.04 7.58 1.44
CA TYR A 70 -12.61 7.01 0.16
C TYR A 70 -11.12 6.65 0.16
N LEU A 71 -10.25 7.52 0.67
CA LEU A 71 -8.80 7.25 0.77
C LEU A 71 -8.50 6.03 1.64
N VAL A 72 -9.12 5.92 2.81
CA VAL A 72 -8.96 4.76 3.70
C VAL A 72 -9.45 3.49 3.04
N TYR A 73 -10.62 3.55 2.39
CA TYR A 73 -11.18 2.42 1.64
C TYR A 73 -10.23 1.95 0.52
N VAL A 74 -9.72 2.89 -0.29
CA VAL A 74 -8.77 2.61 -1.38
C VAL A 74 -7.50 1.97 -0.83
N TYR A 75 -6.96 2.48 0.28
CA TYR A 75 -5.77 1.92 0.90
C TYR A 75 -6.00 0.50 1.42
N ALA A 76 -7.13 0.25 2.10
CA ALA A 76 -7.50 -1.09 2.53
C ALA A 76 -7.62 -2.06 1.36
N ARG A 77 -8.17 -1.60 0.22
CA ARG A 77 -8.27 -2.40 -1.00
C ARG A 77 -6.89 -2.70 -1.61
N TYR A 78 -5.98 -1.73 -1.60
CA TYR A 78 -4.60 -1.91 -2.02
C TYR A 78 -3.87 -2.96 -1.17
N GLU A 79 -3.94 -2.84 0.16
CA GLU A 79 -3.31 -3.80 1.08
C GLU A 79 -3.91 -5.20 0.94
N ALA A 80 -5.23 -5.33 0.81
CA ALA A 80 -5.87 -6.62 0.57
C ALA A 80 -5.39 -7.29 -0.74
N ASN A 81 -5.26 -6.52 -1.83
CA ASN A 81 -4.75 -7.01 -3.10
C ASN A 81 -3.28 -7.46 -2.97
N ARG A 82 -2.47 -6.66 -2.27
CA ARG A 82 -1.07 -6.96 -2.01
C ARG A 82 -0.88 -8.21 -1.16
N MET A 83 -1.69 -8.39 -0.12
CA MET A 83 -1.71 -9.58 0.73
C MET A 83 -2.10 -10.83 -0.07
N THR A 84 -3.10 -10.71 -0.94
CA THR A 84 -3.50 -11.81 -1.85
C THR A 84 -2.37 -12.18 -2.80
N TYR A 85 -1.66 -11.18 -3.34
CA TYR A 85 -0.49 -11.40 -4.18
C TYR A 85 0.62 -12.14 -3.43
N ILE A 86 0.98 -11.68 -2.23
CA ILE A 86 2.00 -12.32 -1.38
C ILE A 86 1.62 -13.77 -1.09
N ARG A 87 0.36 -14.04 -0.75
CA ARG A 87 -0.14 -15.40 -0.48
C ARG A 87 0.00 -16.31 -1.69
N ASN A 88 -0.35 -15.84 -2.88
CA ASN A 88 -0.36 -16.67 -4.09
C ASN A 88 1.03 -16.84 -4.73
N ASN A 89 1.96 -15.91 -4.46
CA ASN A 89 3.28 -15.87 -5.09
C ASN A 89 4.41 -16.23 -4.12
N GLN A 90 4.14 -16.98 -3.05
CA GLN A 90 5.16 -17.40 -2.06
C GLN A 90 6.36 -18.08 -2.74
N LYS A 91 6.14 -18.97 -3.72
CA LYS A 91 7.24 -19.69 -4.39
C LYS A 91 8.20 -18.78 -5.15
N THR A 92 7.69 -17.74 -5.81
CA THR A 92 8.51 -16.79 -6.58
C THR A 92 9.20 -15.75 -5.68
N LEU A 93 8.61 -15.46 -4.52
CA LEU A 93 9.14 -14.53 -3.53
C LEU A 93 10.32 -15.10 -2.72
N ARG A 94 11.28 -15.82 -3.35
CA ARG A 94 12.47 -16.41 -2.70
C ARG A 94 12.19 -16.95 -1.27
N VAL A 95 11.05 -17.63 -1.10
CA VAL A 95 10.64 -18.17 0.21
C VAL A 95 11.47 -19.39 0.59
N GLU A 96 12.43 -19.81 -0.25
CA GLU A 96 13.33 -20.94 0.00
C GLU A 96 14.15 -20.79 1.29
N SER A 97 14.61 -19.58 1.64
CA SER A 97 15.26 -19.31 2.93
C SER A 97 14.34 -19.47 4.14
N TYR A 98 13.03 -19.65 3.92
CA TYR A 98 12.03 -19.73 4.97
C TYR A 98 11.31 -21.09 5.02
N LYS A 99 11.67 -22.05 4.15
CA LYS A 99 11.21 -23.44 4.25
C LYS A 99 11.60 -24.04 5.60
N ASP A 100 12.84 -23.79 6.04
CA ASP A 100 13.35 -24.26 7.34
C ASP A 100 12.52 -23.70 8.52
N LEU A 101 12.08 -22.44 8.43
CA LEU A 101 11.21 -21.83 9.43
C LEU A 101 9.79 -22.42 9.42
N LEU A 102 9.25 -22.68 8.23
CA LEU A 102 7.96 -23.36 8.07
C LEU A 102 8.01 -24.78 8.66
N ASP A 103 9.07 -25.52 8.39
CA ASP A 103 9.25 -26.89 8.88
C ASP A 103 9.40 -26.91 10.40
N HIS A 104 10.14 -25.96 10.98
CA HIS A 104 10.24 -25.81 12.43
C HIS A 104 8.89 -25.48 13.09
N VAL A 105 8.12 -24.54 12.53
CA VAL A 105 6.78 -24.21 13.04
C VAL A 105 5.84 -25.40 12.92
N ASN A 106 5.84 -26.11 11.79
CA ASN A 106 5.02 -27.30 11.59
C ASN A 106 5.35 -28.41 12.59
N ASN A 107 6.63 -28.63 12.89
CA ASN A 107 7.06 -29.62 13.89
C ASN A 107 6.58 -29.24 15.29
N MET A 108 6.77 -27.99 15.70
CA MET A 108 6.28 -27.50 17.00
C MET A 108 4.75 -27.58 17.16
N SER A 109 4.02 -27.55 16.04
CA SER A 109 2.56 -27.64 16.01
C SER A 109 2.06 -29.06 16.15
N ARG A 110 2.78 -30.00 15.53
CA ARG A 110 2.56 -31.44 15.68
C ARG A 110 2.74 -31.87 17.14
N ASP A 111 3.76 -31.35 17.81
CA ASP A 111 4.04 -31.66 19.21
C ASP A 111 2.95 -31.13 20.17
N ASN A 112 2.31 -30.01 19.81
CA ASN A 112 1.29 -29.35 20.63
C ASN A 112 -0.17 -29.66 20.23
N ASN A 113 -0.41 -30.59 19.30
CA ASN A 113 -1.74 -30.87 18.72
C ASN A 113 -2.50 -29.61 18.23
N ALA A 114 -1.77 -28.56 17.82
CA ALA A 114 -2.35 -27.31 17.37
C ALA A 114 -2.72 -27.40 15.88
N ARG A 115 -3.98 -27.13 15.54
CA ARG A 115 -4.42 -27.04 14.13
C ARG A 115 -3.96 -25.71 13.55
N ILE A 116 -2.81 -25.72 12.89
CA ILE A 116 -2.32 -24.55 12.17
C ILE A 116 -2.94 -24.52 10.77
N GLY A 117 -3.49 -23.37 10.40
CA GLY A 117 -3.99 -23.11 9.04
C GLY A 117 -2.84 -22.94 8.04
N ASN A 118 -3.15 -22.43 6.84
CA ASN A 118 -2.10 -22.17 5.85
C ASN A 118 -1.15 -21.06 6.33
N ILE A 119 0.09 -21.44 6.65
CA ILE A 119 1.15 -20.50 7.01
C ILE A 119 1.68 -19.88 5.72
N PHE A 120 1.69 -18.55 5.65
CA PHE A 120 2.38 -17.81 4.60
C PHE A 120 3.24 -16.73 5.25
N ILE A 121 4.41 -16.49 4.66
CA ILE A 121 5.41 -15.62 5.26
C ILE A 121 5.33 -14.25 4.64
N LEU A 122 5.33 -13.23 5.50
CA LEU A 122 5.32 -11.85 5.09
C LEU A 122 6.75 -11.42 4.75
N PRO A 123 7.01 -10.96 3.51
CA PRO A 123 8.33 -10.47 3.15
C PRO A 123 8.66 -9.18 3.91
N SER A 124 9.95 -8.81 3.98
CA SER A 124 10.42 -7.55 4.59
C SER A 124 9.86 -6.29 3.91
N SER A 125 9.26 -6.41 2.72
CA SER A 125 8.57 -5.29 2.08
C SER A 125 7.26 -4.93 2.79
N PHE A 126 6.65 -5.85 3.54
CA PHE A 126 5.41 -5.62 4.28
C PHE A 126 5.66 -4.77 5.53
N VAL A 127 5.23 -3.50 5.48
CA VAL A 127 5.41 -2.53 6.57
C VAL A 127 4.71 -3.00 7.84
N GLY A 128 5.38 -2.83 8.98
CA GLY A 128 4.88 -3.27 10.29
C GLY A 128 5.05 -4.76 10.59
N GLY A 129 5.50 -5.58 9.62
CA GLY A 129 5.79 -6.99 9.84
C GLY A 129 7.12 -7.23 10.59
N PRO A 130 7.32 -8.42 11.18
CA PRO A 130 8.56 -8.77 11.87
C PRO A 130 9.80 -8.62 10.97
N HIS A 131 9.73 -9.09 9.73
CA HIS A 131 10.84 -8.99 8.79
C HIS A 131 11.14 -7.55 8.35
N PHE A 132 10.12 -6.68 8.31
CA PHE A 132 10.33 -5.27 8.03
C PHE A 132 11.09 -4.58 9.18
N MET A 133 10.71 -4.87 10.43
CA MET A 133 11.44 -4.39 11.61
C MET A 133 12.89 -4.90 11.65
N SER A 134 13.12 -6.19 11.42
CA SER A 134 14.47 -6.76 11.37
C SER A 134 15.33 -6.14 10.28
N LYS A 135 14.74 -5.87 9.10
CA LYS A 135 15.43 -5.18 8.01
C LYS A 135 15.83 -3.76 8.41
N LEU A 136 14.91 -2.97 8.96
CA LEU A 136 15.21 -1.62 9.43
C LEU A 136 16.32 -1.61 10.47
N TYR A 137 16.30 -2.57 11.40
CA TYR A 137 17.37 -2.72 12.38
C TYR A 137 18.72 -3.00 11.72
N GLN A 138 18.79 -3.95 10.79
CA GLN A 138 20.03 -4.28 10.08
C GLN A 138 20.56 -3.10 9.25
N ASP A 139 19.67 -2.39 8.54
CA ASP A 139 20.03 -1.20 7.76
C ASP A 139 20.58 -0.09 8.68
N ASN A 140 19.94 0.14 9.83
CA ASN A 140 20.42 1.09 10.84
C ASN A 140 21.78 0.67 11.43
N MET A 141 21.97 -0.60 11.77
CA MET A 141 23.25 -1.10 12.27
C MET A 141 24.37 -0.97 11.24
N ALA A 142 24.07 -1.18 9.95
CA ALA A 142 25.02 -0.95 8.87
C ALA A 142 25.40 0.54 8.77
N MET A 143 24.44 1.44 8.96
CA MET A 143 24.69 2.88 8.99
C MET A 143 25.57 3.27 10.19
N VAL A 144 25.27 2.77 11.39
CA VAL A 144 26.08 3.02 12.59
C VAL A 144 27.51 2.47 12.44
N ARG A 145 27.66 1.28 11.84
CA ARG A 145 28.98 0.71 11.57
C ARG A 145 29.81 1.57 10.62
N LYS A 146 29.16 2.22 9.64
CA LYS A 146 29.84 3.04 8.62
C LYS A 146 30.13 4.46 9.08
N PHE A 147 29.19 5.10 9.76
CA PHE A 147 29.25 6.53 10.10
C PHE A 147 29.45 6.81 11.59
N GLY A 148 29.49 5.78 12.42
CA GLY A 148 29.54 5.91 13.87
C GLY A 148 28.16 6.04 14.50
N ARG A 149 28.15 6.12 15.84
CA ARG A 149 26.92 6.27 16.62
C ARG A 149 26.30 7.65 16.35
N PRO A 150 24.97 7.76 16.19
CA PRO A 150 24.32 9.06 16.11
C PRO A 150 24.43 9.80 17.44
N ASP A 151 24.85 11.07 17.38
CA ASP A 151 24.99 11.93 18.56
C ASP A 151 23.76 12.77 18.85
N LEU A 152 22.94 13.05 17.82
CA LEU A 152 21.79 13.93 17.91
C LEU A 152 20.51 13.24 17.43
N PHE A 153 19.46 13.36 18.22
CA PHE A 153 18.08 13.04 17.83
C PHE A 153 17.28 14.33 17.71
N ILE A 154 17.05 14.79 16.48
CA ILE A 154 16.22 15.98 16.23
C ILE A 154 14.78 15.55 16.03
N THR A 155 13.86 16.17 16.78
CA THR A 155 12.43 16.04 16.55
C THR A 155 11.89 17.38 16.06
N PHE A 156 11.31 17.40 14.86
CA PHE A 156 10.57 18.57 14.37
C PHE A 156 9.09 18.39 14.68
N THR A 157 8.49 19.35 15.36
CA THR A 157 7.04 19.40 15.59
C THR A 157 6.41 20.37 14.60
N CYS A 158 5.60 19.86 13.67
CA CYS A 158 4.86 20.72 12.74
C CYS A 158 3.50 21.09 13.34
N ASN A 159 3.15 22.38 13.32
CA ASN A 159 1.79 22.84 13.66
C ASN A 159 1.03 23.16 12.37
N PRO A 160 -0.07 22.46 12.05
CA PRO A 160 -0.84 22.68 10.82
C PRO A 160 -1.46 24.08 10.72
N LYS A 161 -1.48 24.85 11.81
CA LYS A 161 -2.00 26.23 11.82
C LYS A 161 -0.99 27.29 11.35
N TRP A 162 0.27 26.91 11.15
CA TRP A 162 1.33 27.80 10.67
C TRP A 162 0.99 28.43 9.31
N GLU A 163 1.42 29.68 9.11
CA GLU A 163 1.05 30.47 7.94
C GLU A 163 1.66 29.90 6.66
N GLU A 164 2.87 29.37 6.74
CA GLU A 164 3.59 28.72 5.64
C GLU A 164 2.84 27.48 5.15
N ILE A 165 2.18 26.75 6.05
CA ILE A 165 1.35 25.60 5.67
C ILE A 165 0.08 26.11 5.02
N LYS A 166 -0.60 27.08 5.62
CA LYS A 166 -1.85 27.64 5.08
C LYS A 166 -1.66 28.32 3.72
N SER A 167 -0.52 28.96 3.47
CA SER A 167 -0.23 29.62 2.19
C SER A 167 -0.08 28.63 1.04
N GLU A 168 0.36 27.41 1.33
CA GLU A 168 0.58 26.36 0.33
C GLU A 168 -0.65 25.45 0.12
N LEU A 169 -1.67 25.53 0.98
CA LEU A 169 -2.88 24.72 0.86
C LEU A 169 -3.79 25.23 -0.27
N GLN A 170 -4.31 24.30 -1.06
CA GLN A 170 -5.35 24.59 -2.06
C GLN A 170 -6.73 24.71 -1.39
N SER A 171 -7.67 25.37 -2.05
CA SER A 171 -9.00 25.68 -1.48
C SER A 171 -9.79 24.46 -0.97
N PHE A 172 -9.52 23.27 -1.50
CA PHE A 172 -10.15 22.01 -1.07
C PHE A 172 -9.39 21.25 0.04
N GLN A 173 -8.24 21.76 0.50
CA GLN A 173 -7.37 21.13 1.49
C GLN A 173 -7.45 21.77 2.89
N ASN A 174 -8.39 22.69 3.10
CA ASN A 174 -8.61 23.41 4.36
C ASN A 174 -9.39 22.59 5.40
#